data_AF-A0A9X8VJF4-F1
#
_entry.id   AF-A0A9X8VJF4-F1
#
_cell.length_a   1.000
_cell.length_b   1.000
_cell.length_c   1.000
_cell.angle_alpha   90.00
_cell.angle_beta   90.00
_cell.angle_gamma   90.00
#
_symmetry.space_group_name_H-M   'P 1'
#
loop_
_entity.id
_entity.type
_entity.pdbx_description
1 polymer ?
#
loop_
_entity_poly.entity_id
_entity_poly.type
_entity_poly.pdbx_seq_one_letter_code
_entity_poly.pdbx_strand_id
1 'polypeptide(L)'
;LLGDNNQFQFSAGSMTLNGIPASKVLVQGEQKQGQLLLNNFGANLAQGDLTGVASRAADGSWQVDRLRLSGVRMQTPLTLAEFMQRFTTLPPVTLKRFDLIDARLEGKAWAFNDLDLSLQNVSIEKGDWRSEDGSLNVNAGDVINGSFHLIDPIATLRLSSAGIAIQQFTTRWEGGLLRTSGNWLRAGKRLQLDEVAMAALEYT
;
A
#
# COMPACT_ATOMS: atom_id res chain seq x y z
N LEU A 1 -12.90 -14.34 -32.20
CA LEU A 1 -12.80 -15.11 -30.93
C LEU A 1 -11.36 -15.58 -30.83
N LEU A 2 -10.55 -14.92 -30.00
CA LEU A 2 -9.17 -15.34 -29.73
C LEU A 2 -9.24 -16.64 -28.91
N GLY A 3 -8.44 -17.66 -29.27
CA GLY A 3 -8.59 -19.06 -28.80
C GLY A 3 -8.28 -19.27 -27.32
N ASP A 4 -8.47 -20.48 -26.80
CA ASP A 4 -8.39 -20.78 -25.36
C ASP A 4 -7.01 -20.55 -24.69
N ASN A 5 -5.98 -20.27 -25.50
CA ASN A 5 -4.63 -19.88 -25.11
C ASN A 5 -4.10 -18.81 -26.08
N ASN A 6 -3.94 -17.56 -25.63
CA ASN A 6 -3.28 -16.52 -26.43
C ASN A 6 -2.22 -15.81 -25.60
N GLN A 7 -1.07 -15.56 -26.20
CA GLN A 7 -0.07 -14.64 -25.67
C GLN A 7 -0.27 -13.26 -26.30
N PHE A 8 -0.01 -12.21 -25.54
CA PHE A 8 -0.13 -10.85 -26.03
C PHE A 8 0.97 -9.97 -25.45
N GLN A 9 1.32 -8.95 -26.23
CA GLN A 9 2.09 -7.81 -25.79
C GLN A 9 1.41 -6.55 -26.30
N PHE A 10 1.16 -5.62 -25.39
CA PHE A 10 0.56 -4.33 -25.64
C PHE A 10 1.48 -3.23 -25.14
N SER A 11 1.67 -2.20 -25.95
CA SER A 11 2.37 -0.99 -25.54
C SER A 11 1.61 0.26 -25.99
N ALA A 12 1.58 1.28 -25.14
CA ALA A 12 0.98 2.57 -25.47
C ALA A 12 1.82 3.73 -24.93
N GLY A 13 1.93 4.79 -25.72
CA GLY A 13 2.58 6.03 -25.26
C GLY A 13 1.84 6.66 -24.07
N SER A 14 0.50 6.59 -24.09
CA SER A 14 -0.37 7.02 -22.99
C SER A 14 -1.62 6.13 -22.90
N MET A 15 -2.17 6.05 -21.69
CA MET A 15 -3.42 5.37 -21.37
C MET A 15 -4.06 6.05 -20.16
N THR A 16 -5.38 5.98 -20.03
CA THR A 16 -6.07 6.33 -18.79
C THR A 16 -6.74 5.08 -18.23
N LEU A 17 -6.40 4.69 -17.00
CA LEU A 17 -6.99 3.56 -16.30
C LEU A 17 -7.75 4.06 -15.07
N ASN A 18 -9.07 3.88 -15.04
CA ASN A 18 -9.94 4.35 -13.95
C ASN A 18 -9.74 5.85 -13.61
N GLY A 19 -9.56 6.67 -14.65
CA GLY A 19 -9.29 8.11 -14.50
C GLY A 19 -7.85 8.46 -14.11
N ILE A 20 -6.97 7.47 -13.94
CA ILE A 20 -5.56 7.69 -13.62
C ILE A 20 -4.75 7.68 -14.92
N PRO A 21 -4.11 8.79 -15.31
CA PRO A 21 -3.26 8.83 -16.49
C PRO A 21 -1.97 8.04 -16.25
N ALA A 22 -1.59 7.26 -17.25
CA ALA A 22 -0.36 6.50 -17.32
C ALA A 22 0.31 6.75 -18.67
N SER A 23 1.64 6.65 -18.71
CA SER A 23 2.43 6.78 -19.93
C SER A 23 3.48 5.69 -20.02
N LYS A 24 4.07 5.50 -21.21
CA LYS A 24 5.05 4.44 -21.46
C LYS A 24 4.56 3.06 -20.98
N VAL A 25 3.30 2.77 -21.26
CA VAL A 25 2.63 1.55 -20.79
C VAL A 25 3.17 0.37 -21.59
N LEU A 26 3.53 -0.70 -20.88
CA LEU A 26 3.85 -2.00 -21.42
C LEU A 26 3.10 -3.06 -20.61
N VAL A 27 2.41 -3.96 -21.29
CA VAL A 27 1.76 -5.12 -20.69
C VAL A 27 2.07 -6.34 -21.54
N GLN A 28 2.61 -7.37 -20.91
CA GLN A 28 2.90 -8.67 -21.50
C GLN A 28 2.18 -9.74 -20.69
N GLY A 29 1.50 -10.65 -21.38
CA GLY A 29 0.68 -11.62 -20.70
C GLY A 29 0.14 -12.70 -21.60
N GLU A 30 -0.71 -13.52 -21.00
CA GLU A 30 -1.43 -14.56 -21.69
C GLU A 30 -2.83 -14.73 -21.11
N GLN A 31 -3.76 -15.19 -21.95
CA GLN A 31 -5.08 -15.61 -21.52
C GLN A 31 -5.17 -17.11 -21.74
N LYS A 32 -5.41 -17.86 -20.65
CA LYS A 32 -5.41 -19.32 -20.61
C LYS A 32 -6.57 -19.82 -19.77
N GLN A 33 -7.45 -20.64 -20.35
CA GLN A 33 -8.55 -21.28 -19.62
C GLN A 33 -9.40 -20.29 -18.78
N GLY A 34 -9.70 -19.11 -19.35
CA GLY A 34 -10.46 -18.06 -18.65
C GLY A 34 -9.69 -17.27 -17.59
N GLN A 35 -8.41 -17.57 -17.37
CA GLN A 35 -7.51 -16.80 -16.52
C GLN A 35 -6.71 -15.81 -17.36
N LEU A 36 -6.48 -14.62 -16.80
CA LEU A 36 -5.57 -13.62 -17.36
C LEU A 36 -4.28 -13.63 -16.55
N LEU A 37 -3.16 -13.85 -17.21
CA LEU A 37 -1.82 -13.76 -16.64
C LEU A 37 -1.14 -12.51 -17.18
N LEU A 38 -0.71 -11.64 -16.27
CA LEU A 38 0.11 -10.46 -16.56
C LEU A 38 1.54 -10.77 -16.10
N ASN A 39 2.32 -11.38 -16.99
CA ASN A 39 3.68 -11.83 -16.74
C ASN A 39 4.65 -10.66 -16.49
N ASN A 40 4.35 -9.51 -17.09
CA ASN A 40 5.05 -8.26 -16.85
C ASN A 40 4.13 -7.10 -17.22
N PHE A 41 3.96 -6.14 -16.32
CA PHE A 41 3.33 -4.88 -16.66
C PHE A 41 4.11 -3.73 -16.05
N GLY A 42 4.17 -2.61 -16.76
CA GLY A 42 4.82 -1.41 -16.28
C GLY A 42 4.28 -0.16 -16.96
N ALA A 43 4.37 0.96 -16.25
CA ALA A 43 3.98 2.26 -16.74
C ALA A 43 4.59 3.37 -15.88
N ASN A 44 4.71 4.56 -16.45
CA ASN A 44 4.94 5.77 -15.68
C ASN A 44 3.60 6.33 -15.21
N LEU A 45 3.44 6.54 -13.90
CA LEU A 45 2.20 6.94 -13.25
C LEU A 45 2.49 7.88 -12.09
N ALA A 46 1.74 8.99 -12.01
CA ALA A 46 1.91 9.99 -10.94
C ALA A 46 3.38 10.41 -10.75
N GLN A 47 4.06 10.71 -11.86
CA GLN A 47 5.50 11.05 -11.95
C GLN A 47 6.48 9.92 -11.55
N GLY A 48 5.99 8.80 -11.03
CA GLY A 48 6.77 7.63 -10.68
C GLY A 48 6.71 6.52 -11.71
N ASP A 49 7.30 5.39 -11.35
CA ASP A 49 7.31 4.16 -12.13
C ASP A 49 6.52 3.06 -11.41
N LEU A 50 5.67 2.38 -12.16
CA LEU A 50 4.92 1.20 -11.75
C LEU A 50 5.50 -0.01 -12.48
N THR A 51 5.72 -1.11 -11.76
CA THR A 51 6.02 -2.42 -12.35
C THR A 51 5.31 -3.52 -11.57
N GLY A 52 4.97 -4.62 -12.23
CA GLY A 52 4.38 -5.75 -11.53
C GLY A 52 4.19 -7.02 -12.34
N VAL A 53 3.74 -8.03 -11.61
CA VAL A 53 3.34 -9.36 -12.08
C VAL A 53 2.06 -9.73 -11.33
N ALA A 54 1.03 -10.12 -12.06
CA ALA A 54 -0.26 -10.46 -11.47
C ALA A 54 -1.03 -11.44 -12.34
N SER A 55 -2.00 -12.12 -11.75
CA SER A 55 -2.99 -12.91 -12.45
C SER A 55 -4.38 -12.53 -11.99
N ARG A 56 -5.36 -12.70 -12.88
CA ARG A 56 -6.77 -12.57 -12.58
C ARG A 56 -7.47 -13.91 -12.85
N ALA A 57 -8.10 -14.45 -11.81
CA ALA A 57 -8.87 -15.68 -11.92
C ALA A 57 -10.19 -15.43 -12.66
N ALA A 58 -10.87 -16.51 -13.05
CA ALA A 58 -12.14 -16.45 -13.79
C ALA A 58 -13.28 -15.79 -13.00
N ASP A 59 -13.24 -15.86 -11.66
CA ASP A 59 -14.17 -15.17 -10.76
C ASP A 59 -13.89 -13.66 -10.63
N GLY A 60 -12.81 -13.19 -11.26
CA GLY A 60 -12.39 -11.80 -11.29
C GLY A 60 -11.48 -11.37 -10.14
N SER A 61 -11.15 -12.26 -9.21
CA SER A 61 -10.17 -12.01 -8.15
C SER A 61 -8.76 -11.86 -8.72
N TRP A 62 -7.97 -11.00 -8.09
CA TRP A 62 -6.57 -10.76 -8.45
C TRP A 62 -5.63 -11.45 -7.47
N GLN A 63 -4.58 -12.05 -8.02
CA GLN A 63 -3.39 -12.45 -7.29
C GLN A 63 -2.23 -11.62 -7.83
N VAL A 64 -1.64 -10.80 -6.98
CA VAL A 64 -0.50 -9.95 -7.32
C VAL A 64 0.73 -10.56 -6.68
N ASP A 65 1.59 -11.13 -7.52
CA ASP A 65 2.84 -11.72 -7.07
C ASP A 65 3.83 -10.65 -6.61
N ARG A 66 3.90 -9.57 -7.39
CA ARG A 66 4.70 -8.40 -7.05
C ARG A 66 4.10 -7.15 -7.69
N LEU A 67 3.97 -6.10 -6.92
CA LEU A 67 3.70 -4.75 -7.41
C LEU A 67 4.68 -3.78 -6.76
N ARG A 68 5.35 -2.97 -7.57
CA ARG A 68 6.25 -1.92 -7.10
C ARG A 68 5.83 -0.59 -7.68
N LEU A 69 5.72 0.40 -6.82
CA LEU A 69 5.60 1.81 -7.14
C LEU A 69 6.85 2.54 -6.63
N SER A 70 7.47 3.36 -7.47
CA SER A 70 8.69 4.09 -7.12
C SER A 70 8.55 5.55 -7.51
N GLY A 71 8.94 6.49 -6.64
CA GLY A 71 8.96 7.92 -6.99
C GLY A 71 7.57 8.54 -7.20
N VAL A 72 6.52 7.93 -6.63
CA VAL A 72 5.15 8.42 -6.81
C VAL A 72 5.00 9.80 -6.17
N ARG A 73 4.41 10.74 -6.91
CA ARG A 73 4.03 12.08 -6.44
C ARG A 73 2.55 12.27 -6.73
N MET A 74 1.74 12.25 -5.67
CA MET A 74 0.29 12.33 -5.78
C MET A 74 -0.27 13.45 -4.90
N GLN A 75 -1.17 14.24 -5.48
CA GLN A 75 -1.96 15.23 -4.76
C GLN A 75 -3.45 14.99 -5.00
N THR A 76 -4.26 15.14 -3.96
CA THR A 76 -5.71 14.97 -4.05
C THR A 76 -6.45 15.97 -3.17
N PRO A 77 -7.62 16.50 -3.58
CA PRO A 77 -8.41 17.37 -2.71
C PRO A 77 -9.14 16.61 -1.58
N LEU A 78 -9.02 15.27 -1.55
CA LEU A 78 -9.71 14.41 -0.59
C LEU A 78 -9.05 14.41 0.78
N THR A 79 -9.87 14.24 1.82
CA THR A 79 -9.40 13.83 3.14
C THR A 79 -8.82 12.41 3.10
N LEU A 80 -8.05 12.02 4.12
CA LEU A 80 -7.45 10.68 4.18
C LEU A 80 -8.53 9.59 4.19
N ALA A 81 -9.64 9.81 4.92
CA ALA A 81 -10.75 8.87 4.98
C ALA A 81 -11.42 8.66 3.61
N GLU A 82 -11.73 9.75 2.88
CA GLU A 82 -12.30 9.69 1.53
C GLU A 82 -11.33 9.05 0.53
N PHE A 83 -10.03 9.30 0.67
CA PHE A 83 -9.01 8.64 -0.14
C PHE A 83 -9.00 7.13 0.11
N MET A 84 -8.98 6.69 1.37
CA MET A 84 -8.99 5.27 1.74
C MET A 84 -10.27 4.55 1.30
N GLN A 85 -11.41 5.25 1.26
CA GLN A 85 -12.67 4.68 0.76
C GLN A 85 -12.57 4.25 -0.71
N ARG A 86 -11.69 4.84 -1.53
CA ARG A 86 -11.50 4.44 -2.93
C ARG A 86 -11.03 3.00 -3.10
N PHE A 87 -10.40 2.42 -2.08
CA PHE A 87 -9.91 1.05 -2.11
C PHE A 87 -10.96 0.01 -1.67
N THR A 88 -12.12 0.45 -1.14
CA THR A 88 -13.18 -0.45 -0.65
C THR A 88 -13.99 -1.10 -1.78
N THR A 89 -13.97 -0.50 -2.98
CA THR A 89 -14.69 -0.97 -4.17
C THR A 89 -13.83 -1.85 -5.08
N LEU A 90 -12.58 -2.12 -4.70
CA LEU A 90 -11.70 -3.00 -5.46
C LEU A 90 -12.24 -4.45 -5.44
N PRO A 91 -12.09 -5.19 -6.56
CA PRO A 91 -12.32 -6.64 -6.55
C PRO A 91 -11.41 -7.30 -5.51
N PRO A 92 -11.69 -8.56 -5.09
CA PRO A 92 -10.81 -9.28 -4.18
C PRO A 92 -9.37 -9.31 -4.72
N VAL A 93 -8.39 -8.93 -3.90
CA VAL A 93 -6.97 -8.93 -4.25
C VAL A 93 -6.18 -9.69 -3.18
N THR A 94 -5.33 -10.60 -3.60
CA THR A 94 -4.28 -11.19 -2.75
C THR A 94 -2.93 -10.67 -3.19
N LEU A 95 -2.25 -9.94 -2.31
CA LEU A 95 -0.92 -9.39 -2.51
C LEU A 95 0.11 -10.31 -1.84
N LYS A 96 0.99 -10.93 -2.62
CA LYS A 96 2.19 -11.57 -2.06
C LYS A 96 3.21 -10.51 -1.63
N ARG A 97 3.42 -9.50 -2.48
CA ARG A 97 4.32 -8.38 -2.20
C ARG A 97 3.89 -7.10 -2.90
N PHE A 98 3.81 -6.03 -2.12
CA PHE A 98 3.67 -4.66 -2.60
C PHE A 98 4.76 -3.80 -1.98
N ASP A 99 5.50 -3.08 -2.82
CA ASP A 99 6.50 -2.09 -2.39
C ASP A 99 6.11 -0.70 -2.93
N LEU A 100 6.07 0.28 -2.05
CA LEU A 100 6.02 1.70 -2.38
C LEU A 100 7.35 2.30 -1.94
N ILE A 101 8.06 2.95 -2.84
CA ILE A 101 9.43 3.44 -2.61
C ILE A 101 9.49 4.91 -2.94
N ASP A 102 10.05 5.72 -2.05
CA ASP A 102 10.20 7.17 -2.18
C ASP A 102 8.91 7.81 -2.70
N ALA A 103 7.83 7.71 -1.94
CA ALA A 103 6.54 8.30 -2.31
C ALA A 103 6.26 9.60 -1.56
N ARG A 104 5.62 10.54 -2.24
CA ARG A 104 5.01 11.73 -1.62
C ARG A 104 3.54 11.77 -1.98
N LEU A 105 2.70 11.67 -0.97
CA LEU A 105 1.26 11.61 -1.09
C LEU A 105 0.68 12.73 -0.24
N GLU A 106 -0.13 13.59 -0.84
CA GLU A 106 -0.72 14.74 -0.15
C GLU A 106 -2.21 14.82 -0.44
N GLY A 107 -2.97 15.18 0.58
CA GLY A 107 -4.34 15.63 0.39
C GLY A 107 -4.82 16.58 1.46
N LYS A 108 -6.15 16.70 1.60
CA LYS A 108 -6.76 17.70 2.48
C LYS A 108 -6.42 17.42 3.94
N ALA A 109 -5.50 18.22 4.47
CA ALA A 109 -4.98 18.14 5.84
C ALA A 109 -4.24 16.82 6.15
N TRP A 110 -3.63 16.18 5.15
CA TRP A 110 -2.74 15.04 5.39
C TRP A 110 -1.62 14.98 4.35
N ALA A 111 -0.48 14.44 4.77
CA ALA A 111 0.65 14.17 3.88
C ALA A 111 1.46 12.98 4.39
N PHE A 112 2.05 12.23 3.46
CA PHE A 112 3.11 11.26 3.71
C PHE A 112 4.28 11.65 2.82
N ASN A 113 5.41 12.01 3.43
CA ASN A 113 6.60 12.48 2.72
C ASN A 113 7.73 11.47 2.83
N ASP A 114 8.40 11.24 1.70
CA ASP A 114 9.53 10.31 1.56
C ASP A 114 9.17 8.91 2.13
N LEU A 115 7.95 8.45 1.81
CA LEU A 115 7.37 7.21 2.30
C LEU A 115 7.96 6.01 1.56
N ASP A 116 8.57 5.10 2.31
CA ASP A 116 8.80 3.71 1.89
C ASP A 116 7.89 2.76 2.68
N LEU A 117 7.25 1.83 1.96
CA LEU A 117 6.37 0.83 2.53
C LEU A 117 6.56 -0.50 1.83
N SER A 118 6.61 -1.59 2.60
CA SER A 118 6.57 -2.95 2.08
C SER A 118 5.49 -3.76 2.78
N LEU A 119 4.53 -4.28 2.01
CA LEU A 119 3.41 -5.10 2.45
C LEU A 119 3.53 -6.50 1.84
N GLN A 120 3.38 -7.55 2.66
CA GLN A 120 3.51 -8.93 2.21
C GLN A 120 2.39 -9.82 2.77
N ASN A 121 1.96 -10.79 1.96
CA ASN A 121 0.97 -11.82 2.27
C ASN A 121 -0.34 -11.27 2.85
N VAL A 122 -0.98 -10.33 2.14
CA VAL A 122 -2.26 -9.73 2.55
C VAL A 122 -3.30 -9.87 1.46
N SER A 123 -4.48 -10.37 1.84
CA SER A 123 -5.67 -10.34 1.00
C SER A 123 -6.59 -9.20 1.42
N ILE A 124 -7.22 -8.53 0.46
CA ILE A 124 -8.15 -7.43 0.67
C ILE A 124 -9.44 -7.76 -0.07
N GLU A 125 -10.58 -7.68 0.63
CA GLU A 125 -11.91 -7.87 0.06
C GLU A 125 -12.91 -6.97 0.77
N LYS A 126 -13.71 -6.20 0.01
CA LYS A 126 -14.79 -5.34 0.53
C LYS A 126 -14.32 -4.38 1.64
N GLY A 127 -13.10 -3.87 1.51
CA GLY A 127 -12.50 -2.94 2.47
C GLY A 127 -11.97 -3.56 3.77
N ASP A 128 -12.03 -4.89 3.93
CA ASP A 128 -11.37 -5.60 5.03
C ASP A 128 -10.13 -6.34 4.51
N TRP A 129 -9.14 -6.48 5.38
CA TRP A 129 -7.92 -7.21 5.11
C TRP A 129 -7.93 -8.56 5.83
N ARG A 130 -7.26 -9.56 5.27
CA ARG A 130 -7.01 -10.87 5.88
C ARG A 130 -5.58 -11.28 5.62
N SER A 131 -5.00 -11.97 6.59
CA SER A 131 -3.65 -12.50 6.50
C SER A 131 -3.46 -13.59 7.55
N GLU A 132 -2.62 -14.57 7.27
CA GLU A 132 -2.20 -15.59 8.23
C GLU A 132 -0.80 -15.29 8.80
N ASP A 133 0.10 -14.73 7.98
CA ASP A 133 1.51 -14.52 8.29
C ASP A 133 2.10 -13.20 7.73
N GLY A 134 1.23 -12.21 7.47
CA GLY A 134 1.58 -10.99 6.76
C GLY A 134 2.50 -10.05 7.53
N SER A 135 3.09 -9.13 6.79
CA SER A 135 3.95 -8.08 7.35
C SER A 135 3.75 -6.76 6.65
N LEU A 136 3.83 -5.67 7.42
CA LEU A 136 3.86 -4.31 6.93
C LEU A 136 5.05 -3.58 7.58
N ASN A 137 5.97 -3.12 6.76
CA ASN A 137 7.07 -2.26 7.17
C ASN A 137 6.86 -0.88 6.58
N VAL A 138 7.04 0.16 7.38
CA VAL A 138 6.87 1.56 6.98
C VAL A 138 8.04 2.37 7.50
N ASN A 139 8.58 3.23 6.66
CA ASN A 139 9.37 4.37 7.08
C ASN A 139 8.94 5.60 6.26
N ALA A 140 9.05 6.79 6.85
CA ALA A 140 8.78 8.05 6.15
C ALA A 140 9.64 9.15 6.74
N GLY A 141 9.85 10.24 6.01
CA GLY A 141 10.46 11.46 6.55
C GLY A 141 9.51 12.19 7.49
N ASP A 142 8.25 12.36 7.07
CA ASP A 142 7.19 12.84 7.95
C ASP A 142 5.80 12.36 7.52
N VAL A 143 4.89 12.33 8.49
CA VAL A 143 3.48 12.01 8.31
C VAL A 143 2.65 13.06 9.02
N ILE A 144 1.75 13.70 8.27
CA ILE A 144 0.83 14.73 8.74
C ILE A 144 -0.61 14.21 8.61
N ASN A 145 -1.41 14.40 9.66
CA ASN A 145 -2.86 14.16 9.63
C ASN A 145 -3.57 15.12 10.61
N GLY A 146 -4.17 16.18 10.07
CA GLY A 146 -4.72 17.27 10.86
C GLY A 146 -3.62 17.98 11.67
N SER A 147 -3.77 17.99 13.00
CA SER A 147 -2.78 18.53 13.92
C SER A 147 -1.66 17.54 14.28
N PHE A 148 -1.79 16.26 13.92
CA PHE A 148 -0.76 15.27 14.20
C PHE A 148 0.34 15.37 13.16
N HIS A 149 1.58 15.53 13.63
CA HIS A 149 2.77 15.55 12.81
C HIS A 149 3.82 14.63 13.43
N LEU A 150 4.07 13.52 12.75
CA LEU A 150 5.06 12.52 13.12
C LEU A 150 6.29 12.72 12.26
N ILE A 151 7.46 12.80 12.87
CA ILE A 151 8.73 12.97 12.16
C ILE A 151 9.53 11.67 12.26
N ASP A 152 10.12 11.25 11.14
CA ASP A 152 10.83 9.99 10.95
C ASP A 152 10.09 8.76 11.51
N PRO A 153 8.77 8.57 11.27
CA PRO A 153 8.08 7.40 11.79
C PRO A 153 8.62 6.13 11.13
N ILE A 154 8.92 5.13 11.97
CA ILE A 154 9.32 3.78 11.55
C ILE A 154 8.37 2.80 12.23
N ALA A 155 7.79 1.88 11.46
CA ALA A 155 6.89 0.86 11.96
C ALA A 155 7.20 -0.52 11.35
N THR A 156 7.19 -1.55 12.20
CA THR A 156 7.23 -2.95 11.79
C THR A 156 6.03 -3.66 12.41
N LEU A 157 5.16 -4.17 11.54
CA LEU A 157 3.87 -4.75 11.90
C LEU A 157 3.77 -6.18 11.36
N ARG A 158 3.18 -7.08 12.14
CA ARG A 158 2.79 -8.43 11.71
C ARG A 158 1.28 -8.55 11.68
N LEU A 159 0.75 -9.10 10.61
CA LEU A 159 -0.68 -9.24 10.37
C LEU A 159 -1.06 -10.71 10.46
N SER A 160 -2.15 -11.00 11.17
CA SER A 160 -2.71 -12.34 11.29
C SER A 160 -4.23 -12.28 11.38
N SER A 161 -4.87 -13.44 11.46
CA SER A 161 -6.31 -13.53 11.70
C SER A 161 -6.73 -12.90 13.03
N ALA A 162 -5.85 -12.89 14.04
CA ALA A 162 -6.10 -12.31 15.35
C ALA A 162 -6.04 -10.76 15.35
N GLY A 163 -5.35 -10.15 14.39
CA GLY A 163 -5.13 -8.71 14.34
C GLY A 163 -3.71 -8.33 13.91
N ILE A 164 -3.24 -7.18 14.38
CA ILE A 164 -1.93 -6.62 14.03
C ILE A 164 -1.05 -6.59 15.28
N ALA A 165 0.08 -7.28 15.26
CA ALA A 165 1.13 -7.10 16.26
C ALA A 165 2.04 -5.95 15.81
N ILE A 166 2.16 -4.93 16.64
CA ILE A 166 3.08 -3.81 16.49
C ILE A 166 4.40 -4.23 17.14
N GLN A 167 5.31 -4.76 16.33
CA GLN A 167 6.61 -5.22 16.83
C GLN A 167 7.46 -4.02 17.27
N GLN A 168 7.37 -2.93 16.51
CA GLN A 168 8.03 -1.68 16.81
C GLN A 168 7.27 -0.54 16.13
N PHE A 169 7.07 0.54 16.85
CA PHE A 169 6.78 1.86 16.32
C PHE A 169 7.66 2.88 17.01
N THR A 170 8.34 3.72 16.23
CA THR A 170 9.17 4.82 16.74
C THR A 170 8.96 6.07 15.91
N THR A 171 8.95 7.24 16.54
CA THR A 171 8.82 8.54 15.85
C THR A 171 9.29 9.68 16.77
N ARG A 172 9.58 10.83 16.18
CA ARG A 172 9.69 12.09 16.92
C ARG A 172 8.34 12.82 16.88
N TRP A 173 7.87 13.25 18.04
CA TRP A 173 6.57 13.91 18.21
C TRP A 173 6.64 14.88 19.41
N GLU A 174 6.08 16.09 19.26
CA GLU A 174 6.07 17.16 20.29
C GLU A 174 7.44 17.40 20.95
N GLY A 175 8.50 17.47 20.14
CA GLY A 175 9.88 17.70 20.64
C GLY A 175 10.52 16.51 21.38
N GLY A 176 9.82 15.38 21.48
CA GLY A 176 10.33 14.15 22.09
C GLY A 176 10.45 12.98 21.13
N LEU A 177 10.97 11.88 21.64
CA LEU A 177 10.98 10.55 21.03
C LEU A 177 9.86 9.71 21.64
N LEU A 178 9.02 9.14 20.79
CA LEU A 178 8.00 8.16 21.15
C LEU A 178 8.41 6.79 20.61
N ARG A 179 8.35 5.77 21.47
CA ARG A 179 8.50 4.36 21.12
C ARG A 179 7.36 3.56 21.73
N THR A 180 6.76 2.66 20.95
CA THR A 180 5.75 1.74 21.47
C THR A 180 5.77 0.39 20.75
N SER A 181 5.26 -0.63 21.43
CA SER A 181 4.93 -1.95 20.91
C SER A 181 3.56 -2.35 21.45
N GLY A 182 2.91 -3.32 20.81
CA GLY A 182 1.59 -3.72 21.24
C GLY A 182 0.84 -4.52 20.20
N ASN A 183 -0.48 -4.56 20.33
CA ASN A 183 -1.37 -5.34 19.50
C ASN A 183 -2.67 -4.58 19.23
N TRP A 184 -3.04 -4.47 17.96
CA TRP A 184 -4.42 -4.18 17.58
C TRP A 184 -5.17 -5.51 17.44
N LEU A 185 -6.04 -5.79 18.40
CA LEU A 185 -6.87 -6.99 18.41
C LEU A 185 -8.07 -6.79 17.50
N ARG A 186 -8.18 -7.65 16.48
CA ARG A 186 -9.33 -7.64 15.57
C ARG A 186 -10.61 -7.95 16.33
N ALA A 187 -10.55 -8.95 17.21
CA ALA A 187 -11.62 -9.24 18.15
C ALA A 187 -11.83 -8.05 19.10
N GLY A 188 -12.98 -7.39 18.98
CA GLY A 188 -13.33 -6.22 19.79
C GLY A 188 -12.70 -4.89 19.34
N LYS A 189 -11.92 -4.86 18.24
CA LYS A 189 -11.32 -3.64 17.65
C LYS A 189 -10.54 -2.80 18.67
N ARG A 190 -9.71 -3.45 19.49
CA ARG A 190 -9.02 -2.82 20.63
C ARG A 190 -7.53 -2.71 20.37
N LEU A 191 -6.96 -1.52 20.57
CA LEU A 191 -5.52 -1.33 20.68
C LEU A 191 -5.09 -1.61 22.12
N GLN A 192 -4.10 -2.48 22.29
CA GLN A 192 -3.40 -2.74 23.54
C GLN A 192 -1.93 -2.41 23.32
N LEU A 193 -1.37 -1.54 24.15
CA LEU A 193 0.06 -1.23 24.11
C LEU A 193 0.74 -2.03 25.22
N ASP A 194 1.78 -2.76 24.84
CA ASP A 194 2.56 -3.57 25.79
C ASP A 194 3.68 -2.70 26.39
N GLU A 195 4.28 -1.83 25.58
CA GLU A 195 5.26 -0.85 26.02
C GLU A 195 4.95 0.53 25.42
N VAL A 196 5.13 1.57 26.23
CA VAL A 196 5.14 2.96 25.78
C VAL A 196 6.31 3.66 26.47
N ALA A 197 7.22 4.22 25.68
CA ALA A 197 8.31 5.04 26.17
C ALA A 197 8.27 6.41 25.47
N MET A 198 8.32 7.46 26.27
CA MET A 198 8.43 8.83 25.81
C MET A 198 9.63 9.48 26.48
N ALA A 199 10.49 10.09 25.68
CA ALA A 199 11.64 10.85 26.15
C ALA A 199 11.61 12.23 25.51
N ALA A 200 11.52 13.28 26.33
CA ALA A 200 11.63 14.66 25.89
C ALA A 200 12.80 15.31 26.62
N LEU A 201 13.60 16.09 25.89
CA LEU A 201 14.59 17.00 26.46
C LEU A 201 14.08 18.41 26.17
N GLU A 202 13.38 18.99 27.13
CA GLU A 202 13.13 20.42 27.12
C GLU A 202 14.43 21.12 27.54
N TYR A 203 15.03 21.88 26.62
CA TYR A 203 16.05 22.86 26.97
C TYR A 203 15.36 24.22 26.94
N THR A 204 15.03 24.76 28.12
CA THR A 204 14.55 26.14 28.30
C THR A 204 15.71 27.13 28.28
#